data_AF-A0A602MVV6-F1
#
_entry.id   AF-A0A602MVV6-F1
#
_cell.length_a   1.000
_cell.length_b   1.000
_cell.length_c   1.000
_cell.angle_alpha   90.00
_cell.angle_beta   90.00
_cell.angle_gamma   90.00
#
_symmetry.space_group_name_H-M   'P 1'
#
loop_
_entity.id
_entity.type
_entity.pdbx_description
1 polymer ?
#
loop_
_entity_poly.entity_id
_entity_poly.type
_entity_poly.pdbx_seq_one_letter_code
_entity_poly.pdbx_strand_id
1 'polypeptide(L)' 'MSYVPFYRATNEQRLGILANDIERVAEDVDAMINSGDITLCKLLKVQAMMRDLQTKVQHASKHA' A
#
# COMPACT_ATOMS: atom_id res chain seq x y z
N MET A 1 -10.28 -12.21 8.58
CA MET A 1 -8.87 -12.66 8.62
C MET A 1 -8.21 -12.05 9.84
N SER A 2 -7.47 -12.81 10.65
CA SER A 2 -6.64 -12.22 11.70
C SER A 2 -5.52 -11.40 11.05
N TYR A 3 -5.18 -10.25 11.63
CA TYR A 3 -4.13 -9.39 11.10
C TYR A 3 -2.76 -10.06 11.27
N VAL A 4 -2.07 -10.28 10.16
CA VAL A 4 -0.68 -10.78 10.14
C VAL A 4 0.24 -9.65 9.67
N PRO A 5 1.19 -9.19 10.50
CA PRO A 5 2.15 -8.17 10.07
C PRO A 5 2.98 -8.63 8.86
N PHE A 6 3.17 -7.77 7.87
CA PHE A 6 3.86 -8.08 6.60
C PHE A 6 5.19 -8.82 6.77
N TYR A 7 6.04 -8.35 7.69
CA TYR A 7 7.36 -8.94 7.93
C TYR A 7 7.32 -10.35 8.52
N ARG A 8 6.21 -10.71 9.20
CA ARG A 8 5.99 -12.04 9.79
C ARG A 8 5.12 -12.95 8.92
N ALA A 9 4.56 -12.42 7.83
CA ALA A 9 3.70 -13.15 6.91
C ALA A 9 4.49 -14.12 6.03
N THR A 10 3.86 -15.21 5.60
CA THR A 10 4.40 -16.11 4.56
C THR A 10 4.47 -15.39 3.22
N ASN A 11 5.21 -15.94 2.24
CA ASN A 11 5.31 -15.31 0.91
C ASN A 11 3.94 -15.17 0.21
N GLU A 12 3.08 -16.17 0.33
CA GLU A 12 1.70 -16.11 -0.19
C GLU A 12 0.88 -15.00 0.49
N GLN A 13 0.95 -14.91 1.82
CA GLN A 13 0.27 -13.85 2.57
C GLN A 13 0.82 -12.45 2.22
N ARG A 14 2.13 -12.32 1.99
CA ARG A 14 2.77 -11.06 1.58
C ARG A 14 2.24 -10.58 0.23
N LEU A 15 2.03 -11.48 -0.73
CA LEU A 15 1.43 -11.14 -2.02
C LEU A 15 0.00 -10.61 -1.84
N GLY A 16 -0.81 -11.25 -1.00
CA GLY A 16 -2.15 -10.79 -0.67
C GLY A 16 -2.17 -9.42 0.01
N ILE A 17 -1.26 -9.18 0.95
CA ILE A 17 -1.11 -7.88 1.62
C ILE A 17 -0.71 -6.79 0.61
N LEU A 18 0.27 -7.06 -0.25
CA LEU A 18 0.71 -6.11 -1.29
C LEU A 18 -0.42 -5.77 -2.27
N ALA A 19 -1.20 -6.76 -2.69
CA ALA A 19 -2.33 -6.53 -3.59
C ALA A 19 -3.39 -5.62 -2.94
N ASN A 20 -3.73 -5.87 -1.68
CA ASN A 20 -4.68 -5.04 -0.93
C ASN A 20 -4.16 -3.60 -0.73
N ASP A 21 -2.88 -3.45 -0.39
CA ASP A 21 -2.26 -2.13 -0.23
C ASP A 21 -2.29 -1.33 -1.55
N ILE A 22 -2.04 -1.98 -2.70
CA ILE A 22 -2.12 -1.36 -4.03
C ILE A 22 -3.55 -0.90 -4.33
N GLU A 23 -4.53 -1.78 -4.11
CA GLU A 23 -5.95 -1.48 -4.34
C GLU A 23 -6.38 -0.28 -3.50
N ARG A 24 -5.99 -0.23 -2.22
CA ARG A 24 -6.29 0.88 -1.33
C ARG A 24 -5.67 2.21 -1.78
N VAL A 25 -4.44 2.19 -2.30
CA VAL A 25 -3.84 3.41 -2.87
C VAL A 25 -4.59 3.85 -4.12
N ALA A 26 -4.97 2.93 -4.99
CA ALA A 26 -5.75 3.25 -6.19
C ALA A 26 -7.09 3.89 -5.82
N GLU A 27 -7.82 3.31 -4.85
CA GLU A 27 -9.07 3.88 -4.34
C GLU A 27 -8.89 5.28 -3.76
N ASP A 28 -7.84 5.51 -2.96
CA ASP A 28 -7.55 6.82 -2.37
C ASP A 28 -7.20 7.87 -3.46
N VAL A 29 -6.48 7.46 -4.51
CA VAL A 29 -6.15 8.31 -5.66
C VAL A 29 -7.40 8.62 -6.49
N ASP A 30 -8.22 7.63 -6.79
CA ASP A 30 -9.47 7.80 -7.54
C ASP A 30 -10.44 8.71 -6.78
N ALA A 31 -10.59 8.52 -5.46
CA ALA A 31 -11.40 9.39 -4.63
C ALA A 31 -10.88 10.84 -4.63
N MET A 32 -9.56 11.03 -4.57
CA MET A 32 -8.92 12.35 -4.62
C MET A 32 -9.17 13.04 -5.97
N ILE A 33 -9.05 12.32 -7.08
CA ILE A 33 -9.30 12.84 -8.44
C ILE A 33 -10.78 13.17 -8.64
N ASN A 34 -11.66 12.22 -8.30
CA ASN A 34 -13.10 12.36 -8.54
C ASN A 34 -13.75 13.44 -7.68
N SER A 35 -13.23 13.68 -6.47
CA SER A 35 -13.70 14.78 -5.61
C SER A 35 -13.05 16.13 -5.95
N GLY A 36 -11.93 16.14 -6.68
CA GLY A 36 -11.11 17.34 -6.89
C GLY A 36 -10.38 17.84 -5.63
N ASP A 37 -10.46 17.12 -4.51
CA ASP A 37 -9.79 17.46 -3.24
C ASP A 37 -8.30 17.05 -3.29
N ILE A 38 -7.50 17.82 -4.03
CA ILE A 38 -6.05 17.63 -4.15
C ILE A 38 -5.31 18.47 -3.09
N THR A 39 -5.76 18.39 -1.84
CA THR A 39 -5.08 19.06 -0.73
C THR A 39 -3.72 18.41 -0.44
N LEU A 40 -2.78 19.21 0.09
CA LEU A 40 -1.45 18.73 0.47
C LEU A 40 -1.51 17.51 1.40
N CYS A 41 -2.48 17.47 2.32
CA CYS A 41 -2.69 16.33 3.21
C CYS A 41 -2.98 15.03 2.45
N LYS A 42 -3.83 15.07 1.42
CA LYS A 42 -4.17 13.92 0.58
C LYS A 42 -2.96 13.44 -0.22
N LEU A 43 -2.20 14.38 -0.79
CA LEU A 43 -0.95 14.07 -1.51
C LEU A 43 0.08 13.40 -0.59
N LEU A 44 0.28 13.93 0.62
CA LEU A 44 1.20 13.35 1.60
C LEU A 44 0.76 11.95 2.05
N LYS A 45 -0.55 11.72 2.20
CA LYS A 45 -1.10 10.39 2.51
C LYS A 45 -0.75 9.38 1.40
N VAL A 46 -1.04 9.71 0.15
CA VAL A 46 -0.70 8.84 -1.01
C VAL A 46 0.82 8.60 -1.07
N GLN A 47 1.63 9.64 -0.88
CA GLN A 47 3.09 9.52 -0.85
C GLN A 47 3.58 8.59 0.25
N ALA A 48 3.02 8.68 1.46
CA ALA A 48 3.37 7.81 2.57
C ALA A 48 3.02 6.34 2.28
N MET A 49 1.83 6.08 1.72
CA MET A 49 1.40 4.74 1.36
C MET A 49 2.28 4.14 0.25
N MET A 50 2.62 4.94 -0.78
CA MET A 50 3.52 4.51 -1.85
C MET A 50 4.92 4.16 -1.33
N ARG A 51 5.44 4.93 -0.36
CA ARG A 51 6.74 4.62 0.28
C ARG A 51 6.70 3.32 1.10
N ASP A 52 5.61 3.07 1.81
CA ASP A 52 5.43 1.83 2.55
C ASP A 52 5.35 0.62 1.60
N LEU A 53 4.58 0.73 0.52
CA LEU A 53 4.52 -0.26 -0.56
C LEU A 53 5.91 -0.57 -1.15
N GLN A 54 6.66 0.47 -1.49
CA GLN A 54 8.02 0.32 -2.01
C GLN A 54 8.92 -0.44 -1.02
N THR A 55 8.82 -0.12 0.27
CA THR A 55 9.61 -0.78 1.33
C THR A 55 9.24 -2.26 1.45
N LYS A 56 7.93 -2.58 1.44
CA LYS A 56 7.43 -3.96 1.49
C LYS A 56 7.85 -4.78 0.27
N VAL A 57 7.75 -4.20 -0.94
CA VAL A 57 8.19 -4.85 -2.19
C VAL A 57 9.69 -5.12 -2.17
N GLN A 58 10.52 -4.16 -1.75
CA GLN A 58 11.96 -4.37 -1.62
C GLN A 58 12.30 -5.50 -0.65
N HIS A 59 11.58 -5.57 0.48
CA HIS A 59 11.75 -6.67 1.42
C HIS A 59 11.34 -8.01 0.81
N ALA A 60 10.18 -8.08 0.15
CA ALA A 60 9.73 -9.29 -0.53
C ALA A 60 10.73 -9.74 -1.60
N SER A 61 11.28 -8.82 -2.40
CA SER A 61 12.25 -9.12 -3.46
C SER A 61 13.59 -9.64 -2.94
N LYS A 62 14.02 -9.26 -1.73
CA LYS A 62 15.27 -9.77 -1.11
C LYS A 62 15.12 -11.17 -0.50
N HIS A 63 13.88 -11.59 -0.25
CA HIS A 63 13.53 -12.85 0.42
C HIS A 63 12.63 -13.75 -0.42
N ALA A 64 12.54 -13.48 -1.73
CA ALA A 64 11.90 -14.30 -2.75
C ALA A 64 12.89 -15.36 -3.26
#